data_AF-A0A5Y4XLK3-F1
#
_entry.id   AF-A0A5Y4XLK3-F1
#
_cell.length_a   1.000
_cell.length_b   1.000
_cell.length_c   1.000
_cell.angle_alpha   90.00
_cell.angle_beta   90.00
_cell.angle_gamma   90.00
#
_symmetry.space_group_name_H-M   'P 1'
#
loop_
_entity.id
_entity.type
_entity.pdbx_description
1 polymer ?
#
loop_
_entity_poly.entity_id
_entity_poly.type
_entity_poly.pdbx_seq_one_letter_code
_entity_poly.pdbx_strand_id
1 'polypeptide(L)'
;YLLVSKFLNLSYVTIYGSYMMVFQVVTVLMSSFVNAITASVGNFLINQNDDEVTSIAKQFNTVFIALATFISLNMYFLVNDFITSWIGEKFILGNGIVILMLVNVFISVIRIPCDIFKNATGFFGDVYYPLLEGVVNLFFSALLAFYIGLPGIIIGTIISNVLITLIAKPLY
;
A
#
# COMPACT_ATOMS: atom_id res chain seq x y z
N TYR A 1 1.31 -13.09 -6.25
CA TYR A 1 0.84 -14.38 -6.80
C TYR A 1 1.96 -15.31 -7.23
N LEU A 2 2.91 -14.90 -8.08
CA LEU A 2 4.01 -15.77 -8.56
C LEU A 2 4.81 -16.46 -7.42
N LEU A 3 5.19 -15.71 -6.38
CA LEU A 3 5.89 -16.27 -5.22
C LEU A 3 4.98 -17.19 -4.39
N VAL A 4 3.70 -16.81 -4.24
CA VAL A 4 2.71 -17.64 -3.52
C VAL A 4 2.54 -18.98 -4.23
N SER A 5 2.38 -19.01 -5.56
CA SER A 5 2.27 -20.25 -6.32
C SER A 5 3.54 -21.08 -6.36
N LYS A 6 4.73 -20.45 -6.24
CA LYS A 6 6.02 -21.13 -6.25
C LYS A 6 6.34 -21.78 -4.90
N PHE A 7 6.06 -21.08 -3.81
CA PHE A 7 6.47 -21.49 -2.46
C PHE A 7 5.34 -22.12 -1.64
N LEU A 8 4.08 -21.97 -2.06
CA LEU A 8 2.90 -22.45 -1.34
C LEU A 8 1.96 -23.22 -2.27
N ASN A 9 1.01 -23.95 -1.68
CA ASN A 9 0.03 -24.73 -2.42
C ASN A 9 -1.08 -23.85 -3.05
N LEU A 10 -1.87 -24.45 -3.94
CA LEU A 10 -2.96 -23.78 -4.64
C LEU A 10 -4.03 -23.21 -3.70
N SER A 11 -4.24 -23.84 -2.53
CA SER A 11 -5.20 -23.36 -1.53
C SER A 11 -4.79 -21.99 -0.97
N TYR A 12 -3.51 -21.79 -0.63
CA TYR A 12 -3.01 -20.49 -0.19
C TYR A 12 -3.14 -19.41 -1.27
N VAL A 13 -2.94 -19.76 -2.54
CA VAL A 13 -3.12 -18.83 -3.67
C VAL A 13 -4.56 -18.31 -3.72
N THR A 14 -5.53 -19.23 -3.60
CA THR A 14 -6.96 -18.88 -3.62
C THR A 14 -7.34 -18.03 -2.41
N ILE A 15 -6.99 -18.47 -1.20
CA ILE A 15 -7.35 -17.78 0.04
C ILE A 15 -6.74 -16.37 0.07
N TYR A 16 -5.44 -16.25 -0.21
CA TYR A 16 -4.77 -14.95 -0.27
C TYR A 16 -5.38 -14.05 -1.35
N GLY A 17 -5.74 -14.62 -2.51
CA GLY A 17 -6.42 -13.89 -3.58
C GLY A 17 -7.74 -13.27 -3.14
N SER A 18 -8.55 -14.01 -2.37
CA SER A 18 -9.83 -13.51 -1.84
C SER A 18 -9.65 -12.28 -0.94
N TYR A 19 -8.67 -12.30 -0.03
CA TYR A 19 -8.36 -11.11 0.81
C TYR A 19 -7.85 -9.94 -0.04
N MET A 20 -6.98 -10.21 -1.02
CA MET A 20 -6.47 -9.17 -1.91
C MET A 20 -7.58 -8.49 -2.71
N MET A 21 -8.62 -9.22 -3.15
CA MET A 21 -9.78 -8.63 -3.82
C MET A 21 -10.51 -7.63 -2.92
N VAL A 22 -10.72 -7.98 -1.65
CA VAL A 22 -11.36 -7.08 -0.68
C VAL A 22 -10.51 -5.83 -0.46
N PHE A 23 -9.21 -5.99 -0.27
CA PHE A 23 -8.30 -4.87 -0.06
C PHE A 23 -8.10 -4.00 -1.30
N GLN A 24 -8.30 -4.54 -2.50
CA GLN A 24 -8.21 -3.78 -3.74
C GLN A 24 -9.32 -2.72 -3.86
N VAL A 25 -10.46 -2.92 -3.19
CA VAL A 25 -11.53 -1.91 -3.11
C VAL A 25 -11.00 -0.58 -2.56
N VAL A 26 -10.11 -0.61 -1.56
CA VAL A 26 -9.48 0.61 -1.01
C VAL A 26 -8.67 1.31 -2.09
N THR A 27 -7.91 0.56 -2.87
CA THR A 27 -7.09 1.13 -3.95
C THR A 27 -7.96 1.84 -4.98
N VAL A 28 -9.10 1.24 -5.36
CA VAL A 28 -10.05 1.84 -6.32
C VAL A 28 -10.68 3.12 -5.76
N LEU A 29 -11.12 3.08 -4.50
CA LEU A 29 -11.69 4.24 -3.82
C LEU A 29 -10.66 5.38 -3.72
N MET A 30 -9.47 5.09 -3.24
CA MET A 30 -8.39 6.07 -3.12
C MET A 30 -7.98 6.67 -4.46
N SER A 31 -7.89 5.85 -5.52
CA SER A 31 -7.54 6.34 -6.86
C SER A 31 -8.55 7.37 -7.36
N SER A 32 -9.84 7.18 -7.06
CA SER A 32 -10.89 8.16 -7.39
C SER A 32 -10.67 9.50 -6.68
N PHE A 33 -10.30 9.48 -5.38
CA PHE A 33 -9.98 10.70 -4.63
C PHE A 33 -8.74 11.42 -5.21
N VAL A 34 -7.68 10.67 -5.51
CA VAL A 34 -6.45 11.21 -6.09
C VAL A 34 -6.72 11.94 -7.40
N ASN A 35 -7.45 11.30 -8.32
CA ASN A 35 -7.75 11.87 -9.62
C ASN A 35 -8.55 13.17 -9.52
N ALA A 36 -9.47 13.27 -8.55
CA ALA A 36 -10.27 14.47 -8.35
C ALA A 36 -9.46 15.65 -7.77
N ILE A 37 -8.46 15.37 -6.92
CA ILE A 37 -7.75 16.41 -6.16
C ILE A 37 -6.46 16.87 -6.84
N THR A 38 -5.79 16.00 -7.61
CA THR A 38 -4.44 16.27 -8.16
C THR A 38 -4.41 17.53 -9.03
N ALA A 39 -5.40 17.75 -9.91
CA ALA A 39 -5.45 18.95 -10.76
C ALA A 39 -5.62 20.24 -9.94
N SER A 40 -6.47 20.19 -8.90
CA SER A 40 -6.70 21.32 -7.99
C SER A 40 -5.44 21.68 -7.20
N VAL A 41 -4.70 20.66 -6.74
CA VAL A 41 -3.41 20.85 -6.06
C VAL A 41 -2.40 21.47 -7.02
N GLY A 42 -2.27 20.95 -8.25
CA GLY A 42 -1.36 21.53 -9.26
C GLY A 42 -1.61 23.01 -9.51
N ASN A 43 -2.87 23.42 -9.71
CA ASN A 43 -3.22 24.83 -9.88
C ASN A 43 -2.92 25.68 -8.63
N PHE A 44 -3.14 25.11 -7.44
CA PHE A 44 -2.85 25.79 -6.18
C PHE A 44 -1.35 26.05 -5.99
N LEU A 45 -0.48 25.11 -6.37
CA LEU A 45 0.97 25.19 -6.16
C LEU A 45 1.67 26.29 -6.99
N ILE A 46 1.10 26.75 -8.10
CA ILE A 46 1.74 27.69 -9.05
C ILE A 46 2.17 29.01 -8.37
N ASN A 47 1.40 29.47 -7.38
CA ASN A 47 1.61 30.78 -6.74
C ASN A 47 2.15 30.69 -5.31
N GLN A 48 2.62 29.52 -4.87
CA GLN A 48 3.03 29.27 -3.49
C GLN A 48 4.54 29.19 -3.37
N ASN A 49 5.08 29.62 -2.24
CA ASN A 49 6.49 29.41 -1.92
C ASN A 49 6.73 28.03 -1.28
N ASP A 50 7.99 27.61 -1.18
CA ASP A 50 8.36 26.28 -0.68
C ASP A 50 7.86 26.00 0.76
N ASP A 51 7.77 27.03 1.61
CA ASP A 51 7.28 26.90 2.98
C ASP A 51 5.77 26.62 3.02
N GLU A 52 4.99 27.30 2.18
CA GLU A 52 3.56 27.10 2.03
C GLU A 52 3.26 25.71 1.44
N VAL A 53 4.01 25.31 0.41
CA VAL A 53 3.91 23.96 -0.18
C VAL A 53 4.18 22.89 0.87
N THR A 54 5.25 23.05 1.66
CA THR A 54 5.62 22.12 2.74
C THR A 54 4.55 22.05 3.82
N SER A 55 3.95 23.19 4.20
CA SER A 55 2.87 23.26 5.17
C SER A 55 1.65 22.45 4.72
N ILE A 56 1.26 22.58 3.46
CA ILE A 56 0.09 21.88 2.91
C ILE A 56 0.38 20.40 2.72
N ALA A 57 1.59 20.03 2.29
CA ALA A 57 2.01 18.63 2.24
C ALA A 57 1.89 17.95 3.62
N LYS A 58 2.28 18.63 4.70
CA LYS A 58 2.10 18.13 6.08
C LYS A 58 0.63 17.97 6.46
N GLN A 59 -0.23 18.91 6.06
CA GLN A 59 -1.68 18.80 6.30
C GLN A 59 -2.28 17.59 5.56
N PHE A 60 -1.94 17.41 4.28
CA PHE A 60 -2.34 16.23 3.50
C PHE A 60 -1.86 14.93 4.15
N ASN A 61 -0.58 14.85 4.53
CA ASN A 61 -0.04 13.68 5.23
C ASN A 61 -0.84 13.37 6.51
N THR A 62 -1.18 14.38 7.29
CA THR A 62 -1.97 14.21 8.53
C THR A 62 -3.36 13.64 8.24
N VAL A 63 -4.07 14.19 7.24
CA VAL A 63 -5.39 13.70 6.82
C VAL A 63 -5.32 12.26 6.32
N PHE A 64 -4.33 11.95 5.48
CA PHE A 64 -4.19 10.60 4.92
C PHE A 64 -3.73 9.56 5.94
N ILE A 65 -2.95 9.94 6.97
CA ILE A 65 -2.66 9.05 8.11
C ILE A 65 -3.92 8.76 8.90
N ALA A 66 -4.76 9.77 9.18
CA ALA A 66 -6.04 9.55 9.87
C ALA A 66 -6.96 8.65 9.04
N LEU A 67 -7.03 8.87 7.73
CA LEU A 67 -7.81 8.06 6.80
C LEU A 67 -7.29 6.62 6.72
N ALA A 68 -5.97 6.42 6.61
CA ALA A 68 -5.34 5.10 6.59
C ALA A 68 -5.62 4.33 7.90
N THR A 69 -5.55 5.02 9.04
CA THR A 69 -5.87 4.46 10.36
C THR A 69 -7.34 4.03 10.41
N PHE A 70 -8.25 4.89 9.99
CA PHE A 70 -9.68 4.59 9.95
C PHE A 70 -9.98 3.38 9.06
N ILE A 71 -9.46 3.36 7.83
CA ILE A 71 -9.69 2.27 6.88
C ILE A 71 -9.12 0.94 7.40
N SER A 72 -7.85 0.94 7.84
CA SER A 72 -7.17 -0.28 8.28
C SER A 72 -7.80 -0.88 9.54
N LEU A 73 -8.22 -0.06 10.51
CA LEU A 73 -8.91 -0.52 11.72
C LEU A 73 -10.28 -1.12 11.39
N ASN A 74 -11.09 -0.46 10.57
CA ASN A 74 -12.39 -1.01 10.18
C ASN A 74 -12.22 -2.33 9.41
N MET A 75 -11.25 -2.40 8.50
CA MET A 75 -10.94 -3.64 7.79
C MET A 75 -10.49 -4.75 8.72
N TYR A 76 -9.70 -4.46 9.76
CA TYR A 76 -9.28 -5.46 10.74
C TYR A 76 -10.46 -6.18 11.38
N PHE A 77 -11.48 -5.43 11.79
CA PHE A 77 -12.65 -6.01 12.45
C PHE A 77 -13.63 -6.68 11.48
N LEU A 78 -13.71 -6.22 10.23
CA LEU A 78 -14.78 -6.62 9.31
C LEU A 78 -14.35 -7.64 8.24
N VAL A 79 -13.06 -7.71 7.89
CA VAL A 79 -12.63 -8.50 6.72
C VAL A 79 -12.86 -10.00 6.89
N ASN A 80 -12.59 -10.55 8.07
CA ASN A 80 -12.77 -11.98 8.31
C ASN A 80 -14.26 -12.36 8.29
N ASP A 81 -15.13 -11.55 8.88
CA ASP A 81 -16.58 -11.77 8.87
C ASP A 81 -17.15 -11.67 7.45
N PHE A 82 -16.65 -10.71 6.66
CA PHE A 82 -17.00 -10.59 5.25
C PHE A 82 -16.57 -11.82 4.45
N ILE A 83 -15.31 -12.26 4.56
CA ILE A 83 -14.79 -13.44 3.85
C ILE A 83 -15.57 -14.70 4.25
N THR A 84 -15.89 -14.84 5.52
CA THR A 84 -16.70 -15.95 6.06
C THR A 84 -18.09 -15.96 5.42
N SER A 85 -18.74 -14.80 5.34
CA SER A 85 -20.07 -14.67 4.74
C SER A 85 -20.05 -14.84 3.21
N TRP A 86 -18.95 -14.48 2.56
CA TRP A 86 -18.84 -14.49 1.10
C TRP A 86 -18.45 -15.86 0.53
N ILE A 87 -17.39 -16.48 1.06
CA ILE A 87 -16.80 -17.72 0.49
C ILE A 87 -16.82 -18.86 1.52
N GLY A 88 -16.79 -18.55 2.81
CA GLY A 88 -16.90 -19.54 3.90
C GLY A 88 -15.69 -19.60 4.83
N GLU A 89 -15.88 -20.22 6.00
CA GLU A 89 -14.90 -20.26 7.10
C GLU A 89 -13.55 -20.90 6.74
N LYS A 90 -13.52 -21.80 5.75
CA LYS A 90 -12.30 -22.47 5.28
C LYS A 90 -11.31 -21.52 4.60
N PHE A 91 -11.74 -20.30 4.28
CA PHE A 91 -10.94 -19.29 3.59
C PHE A 91 -10.40 -18.21 4.53
N ILE A 92 -10.48 -18.39 5.86
CA ILE A 92 -9.97 -17.42 6.82
C ILE A 92 -8.44 -17.54 6.95
N LEU A 93 -7.73 -16.42 6.85
CA LEU A 93 -6.31 -16.33 7.17
C LEU A 93 -6.11 -16.09 8.67
N GLY A 94 -5.00 -16.60 9.21
CA GLY A 94 -4.63 -16.31 10.59
C GLY A 94 -4.43 -14.80 10.83
N ASN A 95 -4.84 -14.32 12.00
CA ASN A 95 -4.84 -12.89 12.34
C ASN A 95 -3.50 -12.19 12.09
N GLY A 96 -2.37 -12.85 12.35
CA GLY A 96 -1.04 -12.27 12.06
C GLY A 96 -0.83 -11.94 10.58
N ILE A 97 -1.33 -12.80 9.67
CA ILE A 97 -1.24 -12.55 8.23
C ILE A 97 -2.15 -11.39 7.84
N VAL A 98 -3.37 -11.35 8.38
CA VAL A 98 -4.33 -10.26 8.14
C VAL A 98 -3.73 -8.92 8.58
N ILE A 99 -3.11 -8.86 9.76
CA ILE A 99 -2.43 -7.65 10.26
C ILE A 99 -1.32 -7.22 9.29
N LEU A 100 -0.46 -8.13 8.83
CA LEU A 100 0.59 -7.81 7.85
C LEU A 100 0.02 -7.27 6.52
N MET A 101 -1.10 -7.82 6.06
CA MET A 101 -1.77 -7.30 4.86
C MET A 101 -2.35 -5.90 5.10
N LEU A 102 -2.95 -5.66 6.27
CA LEU A 102 -3.48 -4.35 6.64
C LEU A 102 -2.39 -3.29 6.79
N VAL A 103 -1.18 -3.67 7.23
CA VAL A 103 -0.01 -2.78 7.21
C VAL A 103 0.31 -2.35 5.78
N ASN A 104 0.24 -3.25 4.79
CA ASN A 104 0.41 -2.85 3.39
C ASN A 104 -0.70 -1.91 2.90
N VAL A 105 -1.96 -2.15 3.29
CA VAL A 105 -3.08 -1.23 2.98
C VAL A 105 -2.84 0.15 3.63
N PHE A 106 -2.38 0.17 4.88
CA PHE A 106 -2.05 1.42 5.56
C PHE A 106 -0.96 2.19 4.80
N ILE A 107 0.14 1.52 4.46
CA ILE A 107 1.26 2.11 3.71
C ILE A 107 0.80 2.62 2.33
N SER A 108 -0.06 1.88 1.64
CA SER A 108 -0.56 2.28 0.32
C SER A 108 -1.43 3.53 0.36
N VAL A 109 -2.10 3.81 1.49
CA VAL A 109 -2.90 5.02 1.68
C VAL A 109 -2.03 6.21 2.09
N ILE A 110 -1.10 6.04 3.06
CA ILE A 110 -0.29 7.17 3.55
C ILE A 110 0.71 7.70 2.52
N ARG A 111 1.06 6.91 1.49
CA ARG A 111 1.95 7.38 0.42
C ARG A 111 1.26 8.27 -0.61
N ILE A 112 -0.07 8.26 -0.66
CA ILE A 112 -0.87 8.96 -1.66
C ILE A 112 -0.56 10.47 -1.74
N PRO A 113 -0.42 11.20 -0.62
CA PRO A 113 -0.01 12.60 -0.68
C PRO A 113 1.28 12.82 -1.47
N CYS A 114 2.33 12.02 -1.26
CA CYS A 114 3.55 12.12 -2.05
C CYS A 114 3.26 11.96 -3.54
N ASP A 115 2.44 10.98 -3.92
CA ASP A 115 2.07 10.77 -5.32
C ASP A 115 1.28 11.96 -5.90
N ILE A 116 0.36 12.55 -5.12
CA ILE A 116 -0.40 13.75 -5.53
C ILE A 116 0.54 14.92 -5.80
N PHE A 117 1.41 15.25 -4.84
CA PHE A 117 2.32 16.41 -4.97
C PHE A 117 3.32 16.20 -6.10
N LYS A 118 3.88 15.00 -6.23
CA LYS A 118 4.78 14.64 -7.33
C LYS A 118 4.12 14.80 -8.70
N ASN A 119 2.90 14.26 -8.87
CA ASN A 119 2.18 14.37 -10.13
C ASN A 119 1.76 15.81 -10.42
N ALA A 120 1.41 16.59 -9.38
CA ALA A 120 1.03 17.99 -9.50
C ALA A 120 2.19 18.90 -9.91
N THR A 121 3.42 18.62 -9.46
CA THR A 121 4.62 19.40 -9.83
C THR A 121 5.30 18.93 -11.12
N GLY A 122 4.94 17.75 -11.63
CA GLY A 122 5.58 17.14 -12.80
C GLY A 122 7.00 16.61 -12.53
N PHE A 123 7.35 16.40 -11.26
CA PHE A 123 8.68 15.96 -10.85
C PHE A 123 8.85 14.44 -11.02
N PHE A 124 9.24 14.01 -12.22
CA PHE A 124 9.39 12.59 -12.59
C PHE A 124 10.84 12.09 -12.64
N GLY A 125 11.74 12.70 -11.87
CA GLY A 125 13.17 12.32 -11.86
C GLY A 125 13.48 10.97 -11.20
N ASP A 126 12.51 10.38 -10.51
CA ASP A 126 12.66 9.20 -9.66
C ASP A 126 12.47 7.85 -10.41
N VAL A 127 12.69 7.82 -11.73
CA VAL A 127 12.40 6.69 -12.63
C VAL A 127 13.06 5.37 -12.20
N TYR A 128 14.19 5.43 -11.51
CA TYR A 128 14.94 4.25 -11.07
C TYR A 128 14.38 3.62 -9.78
N TYR A 129 13.68 4.39 -8.93
CA TYR A 129 13.17 3.90 -7.66
C TYR A 129 12.12 2.79 -7.80
N PRO A 130 11.17 2.83 -8.76
CA PRO A 130 10.28 1.69 -9.02
C PRO A 130 11.00 0.39 -9.37
N LEU A 131 12.10 0.45 -10.14
CA LEU A 131 12.89 -0.73 -10.47
C LEU A 131 13.57 -1.29 -9.23
N LEU A 132 14.17 -0.41 -8.43
CA LEU A 132 14.86 -0.78 -7.20
C LEU A 132 13.88 -1.33 -6.15
N GLU A 133 12.68 -0.75 -6.02
CA GLU A 133 11.57 -1.26 -5.21
C GLU A 133 11.20 -2.69 -5.61
N GLY A 134 11.06 -2.97 -6.91
CA GLY A 134 10.78 -4.31 -7.42
C GLY A 134 11.89 -5.32 -7.10
N VAL A 135 13.16 -4.94 -7.23
CA VAL A 135 14.31 -5.81 -6.91
C VAL A 135 14.37 -6.13 -5.42
N VAL A 136 14.26 -5.11 -4.56
CA VAL A 136 14.24 -5.27 -3.10
C VAL A 136 13.05 -6.12 -2.67
N ASN A 137 11.86 -5.87 -3.25
CA ASN A 137 10.65 -6.63 -2.98
C ASN A 137 10.86 -8.12 -3.31
N LEU A 138 11.32 -8.42 -4.53
CA LEU A 138 11.48 -9.79 -4.99
C LEU A 138 12.51 -10.54 -4.14
N PHE A 139 13.64 -9.90 -3.83
CA PHE A 139 14.70 -10.47 -3.03
C PHE A 139 14.23 -10.82 -1.62
N PHE A 140 13.71 -9.85 -0.86
CA PHE A 140 13.27 -10.09 0.51
C PHE A 140 12.04 -10.99 0.58
N SER A 141 11.09 -10.84 -0.34
CA SER A 141 9.90 -11.69 -0.39
C SER A 141 10.27 -13.15 -0.65
N ALA A 142 11.17 -13.43 -1.60
CA ALA A 142 11.61 -14.80 -1.87
C ALA A 142 12.43 -15.39 -0.72
N LEU A 143 13.35 -14.60 -0.14
CA LEU A 143 14.18 -15.03 0.98
C LEU A 143 13.32 -15.39 2.20
N LEU A 144 12.41 -14.50 2.61
CA LEU A 144 11.58 -14.71 3.78
C LEU A 144 10.49 -15.76 3.52
N ALA A 145 9.97 -15.87 2.29
CA ALA A 145 9.02 -16.93 1.93
C ALA A 145 9.59 -18.32 2.16
N PHE A 146 10.88 -18.52 1.90
CA PHE A 146 11.55 -19.80 2.14
C PHE A 146 11.51 -20.21 3.62
N TYR A 147 11.60 -19.25 4.55
CA TYR A 147 11.64 -19.54 5.99
C TYR A 147 10.26 -19.55 6.65
N ILE A 148 9.38 -18.62 6.29
CA ILE A 148 8.11 -18.39 7.00
C ILE A 148 6.88 -18.34 6.08
N GLY A 149 7.01 -18.74 4.82
CA GLY A 149 5.90 -18.88 3.88
C GLY A 149 5.21 -17.55 3.53
N LEU A 150 3.87 -17.56 3.53
CA LEU A 150 3.05 -16.40 3.13
C LEU A 150 3.36 -15.11 3.91
N PRO A 151 3.48 -15.13 5.27
CA PRO A 151 3.96 -13.98 6.03
C PRO A 151 5.24 -13.36 5.47
N GLY A 152 6.20 -14.18 5.03
CA GLY A 152 7.48 -13.72 4.49
C GLY A 152 7.34 -12.94 3.20
N ILE A 153 6.45 -13.37 2.31
CA ILE A 153 6.13 -12.64 1.07
C ILE A 153 5.56 -11.25 1.40
N ILE A 154 4.65 -11.19 2.37
CA ILE A 154 3.97 -9.95 2.76
C ILE A 154 4.97 -9.01 3.46
N ILE A 155 5.84 -9.53 4.33
CA ILE A 155 6.90 -8.76 4.99
C ILE A 155 7.91 -8.22 3.97
N GLY A 156 8.33 -9.01 2.99
CA GLY A 156 9.20 -8.51 1.91
C GLY A 156 8.57 -7.35 1.13
N THR A 157 7.24 -7.37 0.99
CA THR A 157 6.47 -6.25 0.42
C THR A 157 6.47 -5.02 1.33
N ILE A 158 6.31 -5.19 2.64
CA ILE A 158 6.41 -4.08 3.59
C ILE A 158 7.81 -3.47 3.58
N ILE A 159 8.86 -4.29 3.62
CA ILE A 159 10.27 -3.83 3.62
C ILE A 159 10.56 -2.97 2.39
N SER A 160 10.19 -3.44 1.20
CA SER A 160 10.39 -2.69 -0.05
C SER A 160 9.61 -1.37 -0.06
N ASN A 161 8.33 -1.39 0.34
CA ASN A 161 7.52 -0.16 0.42
C ASN A 161 8.11 0.85 1.42
N VAL A 162 8.55 0.41 2.60
CA VAL A 162 9.11 1.31 3.62
C VAL A 162 10.44 1.89 3.14
N LEU A 163 11.39 1.03 2.75
CA LEU A 163 12.74 1.48 2.37
C LEU A 163 12.69 2.39 1.15
N ILE A 164 11.91 2.04 0.14
CA ILE A 164 11.99 2.72 -1.16
C ILE A 164 10.93 3.79 -1.29
N THR A 165 9.68 3.44 -1.01
CA THR A 165 8.56 4.35 -1.23
C THR A 165 8.40 5.39 -0.13
N LEU A 166 8.59 5.03 1.15
CA LEU A 166 8.41 5.97 2.26
C LEU A 166 9.70 6.74 2.64
N ILE A 167 10.88 6.14 2.41
CA ILE A 167 12.15 6.76 2.79
C ILE A 167 12.89 7.30 1.56
N ALA A 168 13.18 6.45 0.57
CA ALA A 168 14.10 6.84 -0.49
C ALA A 168 13.50 7.81 -1.52
N LYS A 169 12.24 7.63 -1.92
CA LYS A 169 11.56 8.55 -2.86
C LYS A 169 11.37 9.97 -2.30
N PRO A 170 10.94 10.19 -1.04
CA PRO A 170 10.74 11.54 -0.53
C PRO A 170 12.03 12.31 -0.23
N LEU A 171 13.17 11.63 -0.13
CA LEU A 171 14.49 12.26 0.07
C LEU A 171 15.12 12.75 -1.24
N TYR A 172 14.54 12.40 -2.38
CA TYR A 172 14.99 12.79 -3.72
C TYR A 172 14.14 13.93 -4.26
#